data_AF-A0A1Q6XY39-F1
#
_entry.id   AF-A0A1Q6XY39-F1
#
_cell.length_a   1.000
_cell.length_b   1.000
_cell.length_c   1.000
_cell.angle_alpha   90.00
_cell.angle_beta   90.00
_cell.angle_gamma   90.00
#
_symmetry.space_group_name_H-M   'P 1'
#
loop_
_entity.id
_entity.type
_entity.pdbx_description
1 polymer ?
#
loop_
_entity_poly.entity_id
_entity_poly.type
_entity_poly.pdbx_seq_one_letter_code
_entity_poly.pdbx_strand_id
1 'polypeptide(L)'
;RYESFIHPEEKLAAIRAVAQEAHRVGNYAFVYIAGTECITAHGDQTAHTMAKDRPDWLQRKITGEPAIFGGGTAFWIKKGDEDVWVTPYAMEWRKIYMERVRQIAGTGIDGIYVDIPYWMTHFEGWENTWASFDDYTVAAFKQQTGLDAKHDLKLGDFSNPNFRKWIDFRIQTFINFIRELDQNAKSVNPKIKTIPEIYPGIEEEAVRVGVDVYSLYPVVDAIAHEYEFGDSGHMASERDPLDWFRYQVGMHSFRAFAQGKPTWILNYSWDGDKKVDIRESMMNLAMSQVMAGANFWDAPGHSMAGSNDLPTRKKIFSWIREHEKTFYLPRTPIDPIGVYFSPATRNFHAKEFIASYRGVLILLMQKHLEFQIVTPRTLSDFHGKTLVLPDVRELSDDEKTWVQKFVQQKNRLVITGTDATGLAASDQVVRFPNCPGRAYEQALERDFEHASTASQQEFLDALGKSDVVRIEAPPHIATSIARTPDGHINCFFANFSGLRGGSNPVQIPQIGVKVTVQSKAGEEGYALPFLGTPQPLHGIRNQDSVTFSLPPIAKGAVFWYVSQE
;
A
#
# COMPACT_ATOMS: atom_id res chain seq x y z
N ARG A 1 10.41 -19.48 -14.93
CA ARG A 1 10.45 -20.31 -16.16
C ARG A 1 11.11 -21.65 -15.83
N TYR A 2 10.53 -22.75 -16.28
CA TYR A 2 10.95 -24.10 -15.88
C TYR A 2 12.36 -24.46 -16.34
N GLU A 3 12.75 -24.01 -17.54
CA GLU A 3 14.06 -24.25 -18.12
C GLU A 3 15.17 -23.64 -17.25
N SER A 4 14.98 -22.38 -16.82
CA SER A 4 15.91 -21.69 -15.91
C SER A 4 15.91 -22.25 -14.49
N PHE A 5 14.82 -22.91 -14.08
CA PHE A 5 14.76 -23.59 -12.79
C PHE A 5 15.68 -24.82 -12.79
N ILE A 6 15.68 -25.61 -13.86
CA ILE A 6 16.55 -26.79 -14.00
C ILE A 6 17.99 -26.39 -14.37
N HIS A 7 18.15 -25.52 -15.38
CA HIS A 7 19.42 -25.13 -15.98
C HIS A 7 19.64 -23.60 -15.84
N PRO A 8 20.08 -23.13 -14.66
CA PRO A 8 20.15 -21.70 -14.37
C PRO A 8 21.35 -20.98 -15.00
N GLU A 9 22.34 -21.71 -15.52
CA GLU A 9 23.69 -21.21 -15.81
C GLU A 9 23.67 -20.03 -16.79
N GLU A 10 22.93 -20.17 -17.89
CA GLU A 10 22.81 -19.13 -18.91
C GLU A 10 22.17 -17.85 -18.34
N LYS A 11 21.09 -17.99 -17.56
CA LYS A 11 20.39 -16.84 -16.97
C LYS A 11 21.23 -16.18 -15.89
N LEU A 12 21.94 -16.95 -15.05
CA LEU A 12 22.85 -16.40 -14.05
C LEU A 12 23.99 -15.61 -14.71
N ALA A 13 24.55 -16.10 -15.82
CA ALA A 13 25.55 -15.37 -16.59
C ALA A 13 24.99 -14.06 -17.17
N ALA A 14 23.76 -14.09 -17.70
CA ALA A 14 23.09 -12.88 -18.20
C ALA A 14 22.81 -11.86 -17.10
N ILE A 15 22.32 -12.29 -15.93
CA ILE A 15 22.07 -11.41 -14.77
C ILE A 15 23.38 -10.74 -14.33
N ARG A 16 24.49 -11.49 -14.25
CA ARG A 16 25.81 -10.94 -13.94
C ARG A 16 26.24 -9.89 -14.95
N ALA A 17 26.08 -10.16 -16.25
CA ALA A 17 26.44 -9.21 -17.31
C ALA A 17 25.62 -7.91 -17.21
N VAL A 18 24.31 -8.01 -16.95
CA VAL A 18 23.44 -6.84 -16.74
C VAL A 18 23.87 -6.02 -15.53
N ALA A 19 24.16 -6.69 -14.39
CA ALA A 19 24.64 -6.00 -13.20
C ALA A 19 25.95 -5.24 -13.48
N GLN A 20 26.91 -5.88 -14.15
CA GLN A 20 28.17 -5.25 -14.53
C GLN A 20 28.00 -4.01 -15.42
N GLU A 21 27.15 -4.08 -16.44
CA GLU A 21 26.91 -2.94 -17.32
C GLU A 21 26.13 -1.81 -16.63
N ALA A 22 25.16 -2.14 -15.77
CA ALA A 22 24.46 -1.15 -14.97
C ALA A 22 25.42 -0.40 -14.03
N HIS A 23 26.27 -1.15 -13.32
CA HIS A 23 27.26 -0.59 -12.40
C HIS A 23 28.30 0.27 -13.12
N ARG A 24 28.70 -0.10 -14.36
CA ARG A 24 29.64 0.67 -15.18
C ARG A 24 29.19 2.11 -15.45
N VAL A 25 27.88 2.35 -15.46
CA VAL A 25 27.29 3.69 -15.65
C VAL A 25 26.68 4.27 -14.37
N GLY A 26 26.93 3.63 -13.22
CA GLY A 26 26.48 4.11 -11.91
C GLY A 26 25.00 3.84 -11.58
N ASN A 27 24.35 2.92 -12.31
CA ASN A 27 22.98 2.50 -12.04
C ASN A 27 22.95 1.25 -11.15
N TYR A 28 21.87 1.08 -10.39
CA TYR A 28 21.54 -0.18 -9.74
C TYR A 28 20.74 -1.08 -10.69
N ALA A 29 20.85 -2.39 -10.52
CA ALA A 29 20.09 -3.38 -11.27
C ALA A 29 19.38 -4.35 -10.32
N PHE A 30 18.13 -4.66 -10.67
CA PHE A 30 17.29 -5.61 -9.96
C PHE A 30 16.89 -6.72 -10.91
N VAL A 31 16.75 -7.95 -10.40
CA VAL A 31 16.25 -9.07 -11.20
C VAL A 31 14.88 -9.49 -10.71
N TYR A 32 13.96 -9.61 -11.67
CA TYR A 32 12.62 -10.12 -11.44
C TYR A 32 12.64 -11.65 -11.44
N ILE A 33 12.03 -12.26 -10.43
CA ILE A 33 11.77 -13.70 -10.34
C ILE A 33 10.32 -13.94 -9.92
N ALA A 34 9.70 -14.99 -10.44
CA ALA A 34 8.41 -15.44 -9.94
C ALA A 34 8.55 -16.07 -8.55
N GLY A 35 7.55 -15.86 -7.70
CA GLY A 35 7.44 -16.41 -6.35
C GLY A 35 7.02 -17.87 -6.39
N THR A 36 5.76 -18.12 -6.74
CA THR A 36 5.18 -19.47 -6.84
C THR A 36 4.81 -19.89 -8.26
N GLU A 37 4.72 -18.94 -9.19
CA GLU A 37 4.41 -19.19 -10.60
C GLU A 37 5.62 -19.81 -11.34
N CYS A 38 5.36 -20.76 -12.24
CA CYS A 38 6.37 -21.34 -13.11
C CYS A 38 5.82 -21.62 -14.51
N ILE A 39 6.10 -20.72 -15.44
CA ILE A 39 5.75 -20.92 -16.85
C ILE A 39 6.76 -21.82 -17.56
N THR A 40 6.28 -22.73 -18.41
CA THR A 40 7.07 -23.48 -19.40
C THR A 40 6.66 -23.05 -20.81
N ALA A 41 7.64 -22.63 -21.63
CA ALA A 41 7.32 -22.23 -23.00
C ALA A 41 6.98 -23.46 -23.84
N HIS A 42 5.95 -23.37 -24.71
CA HIS A 42 5.51 -24.52 -25.52
C HIS A 42 5.25 -25.79 -24.69
N GLY A 43 4.67 -25.60 -23.50
CA GLY A 43 4.35 -26.66 -22.54
C GLY A 43 3.51 -27.79 -23.12
N ASP A 44 2.66 -27.49 -24.11
CA ASP A 44 1.86 -28.47 -24.84
C ASP A 44 2.68 -29.44 -25.73
N GLN A 45 3.87 -29.01 -26.17
CA GLN A 45 4.71 -29.74 -27.13
C GLN A 45 5.97 -30.35 -26.51
N THR A 46 6.51 -29.73 -25.46
CA THR A 46 7.72 -30.22 -24.80
C THR A 46 7.48 -31.48 -23.98
N ALA A 47 8.49 -32.36 -23.87
CA ALA A 47 8.42 -33.57 -23.07
C ALA A 47 8.43 -33.29 -21.55
N HIS A 48 9.07 -32.17 -21.15
CA HIS A 48 9.30 -31.82 -19.75
C HIS A 48 8.70 -30.47 -19.42
N THR A 49 7.82 -30.46 -18.44
CA THR A 49 7.23 -29.26 -17.83
C THR A 49 7.13 -29.47 -16.33
N MET A 50 6.91 -28.41 -15.56
CA MET A 50 6.68 -28.54 -14.12
C MET A 50 5.48 -29.46 -13.83
N ALA A 51 4.37 -29.33 -14.57
CA ALA A 51 3.21 -30.21 -14.36
C ALA A 51 3.48 -31.67 -14.73
N LYS A 52 4.29 -31.94 -15.76
CA LYS A 52 4.60 -33.31 -16.22
C LYS A 52 5.58 -34.01 -15.29
N ASP A 53 6.61 -33.29 -14.86
CA ASP A 53 7.70 -33.87 -14.07
C ASP A 53 7.36 -33.93 -12.58
N ARG A 54 6.61 -32.94 -12.07
CA ARG A 54 6.29 -32.76 -10.63
C ARG A 54 4.84 -32.33 -10.38
N PRO A 55 3.84 -33.11 -10.83
CA PRO A 55 2.42 -32.77 -10.63
C PRO A 55 2.00 -32.68 -9.15
N ASP A 56 2.74 -33.34 -8.26
CA ASP A 56 2.49 -33.33 -6.82
C ASP A 56 2.86 -32.01 -6.15
N TRP A 57 3.73 -31.19 -6.76
CA TRP A 57 4.14 -29.89 -6.21
C TRP A 57 3.13 -28.77 -6.43
N LEU A 58 2.12 -28.99 -7.28
CA LEU A 58 1.21 -27.92 -7.69
C LEU A 58 0.18 -27.58 -6.61
N GLN A 59 -0.17 -26.31 -6.52
CA GLN A 59 -1.30 -25.85 -5.73
C GLN A 59 -2.59 -26.46 -6.26
N ARG A 60 -3.54 -26.74 -5.36
CA ARG A 60 -4.80 -27.43 -5.70
C ARG A 60 -6.00 -26.77 -5.05
N LYS A 61 -7.14 -26.80 -5.76
CA LYS A 61 -8.46 -26.57 -5.15
C LYS A 61 -8.76 -27.68 -4.14
N ILE A 62 -9.73 -27.45 -3.26
CA ILE A 62 -10.24 -28.49 -2.35
C ILE A 62 -10.79 -29.71 -3.09
N THR A 63 -11.25 -29.54 -4.32
CA THR A 63 -11.71 -30.61 -5.23
C THR A 63 -10.56 -31.45 -5.82
N GLY A 64 -9.30 -31.08 -5.59
CA GLY A 64 -8.11 -31.74 -6.10
C GLY A 64 -7.61 -31.24 -7.46
N GLU A 65 -8.36 -30.36 -8.12
CA GLU A 65 -7.95 -29.74 -9.40
C GLU A 65 -6.63 -28.97 -9.23
N PRO A 66 -5.59 -29.24 -10.03
CA PRO A 66 -4.31 -28.55 -9.96
C PRO A 66 -4.34 -27.19 -10.67
N ALA A 67 -3.54 -26.24 -10.17
CA ALA A 67 -3.33 -24.94 -10.75
C ALA A 67 -2.45 -25.03 -12.00
N ILE A 68 -3.05 -25.44 -13.12
CA ILE A 68 -2.44 -25.54 -14.45
C ILE A 68 -3.27 -24.73 -15.43
N PHE A 69 -2.63 -23.81 -16.14
CA PHE A 69 -3.25 -22.88 -17.06
C PHE A 69 -2.50 -22.84 -18.38
N GLY A 70 -3.19 -22.37 -19.43
CA GLY A 70 -2.67 -22.35 -20.79
C GLY A 70 -2.86 -20.99 -21.46
N GLY A 71 -2.40 -20.91 -22.70
CA GLY A 71 -2.50 -19.67 -23.47
C GLY A 71 -3.93 -19.10 -23.54
N GLY A 72 -4.06 -17.80 -23.30
CA GLY A 72 -5.34 -17.09 -23.26
C GLY A 72 -5.95 -16.95 -21.87
N THR A 73 -5.43 -17.65 -20.85
CA THR A 73 -5.85 -17.43 -19.45
C THR A 73 -5.41 -16.06 -18.93
N ALA A 74 -4.25 -15.58 -19.35
CA ALA A 74 -3.76 -14.24 -19.07
C ALA A 74 -2.92 -13.71 -20.24
N PHE A 75 -2.73 -12.39 -20.34
CA PHE A 75 -2.03 -11.78 -21.48
C PHE A 75 -0.55 -12.20 -21.59
N TRP A 76 0.08 -12.59 -20.47
CA TRP A 76 1.48 -13.04 -20.42
C TRP A 76 1.66 -14.53 -20.73
N ILE A 77 0.57 -15.31 -20.77
CA ILE A 77 0.59 -16.73 -21.09
C ILE A 77 0.32 -16.89 -22.59
N LYS A 78 1.38 -17.15 -23.35
CA LYS A 78 1.29 -17.30 -24.80
C LYS A 78 0.57 -18.60 -25.17
N LYS A 79 -0.01 -18.63 -26.37
CA LYS A 79 -0.57 -19.86 -26.94
C LYS A 79 0.48 -20.98 -26.94
N GLY A 80 0.15 -22.10 -26.31
CA GLY A 80 1.01 -23.28 -26.17
C GLY A 80 1.87 -23.29 -24.91
N ASP A 81 2.03 -22.17 -24.20
CA ASP A 81 2.72 -22.15 -22.91
C ASP A 81 1.87 -22.87 -21.83
N GLU A 82 2.55 -23.50 -20.87
CA GLU A 82 1.98 -24.01 -19.63
C GLU A 82 2.33 -23.03 -18.51
N ASP A 83 1.34 -22.57 -17.76
CA ASP A 83 1.54 -21.84 -16.50
C ASP A 83 1.09 -22.68 -15.32
N VAL A 84 1.93 -22.80 -14.29
CA VAL A 84 1.58 -23.55 -13.07
C VAL A 84 1.97 -22.80 -11.81
N TRP A 85 1.26 -23.11 -10.73
CA TRP A 85 1.50 -22.51 -9.43
C TRP A 85 1.92 -23.57 -8.43
N VAL A 86 3.09 -23.39 -7.83
CA VAL A 86 3.73 -24.36 -6.94
C VAL A 86 3.38 -24.05 -5.48
N THR A 87 3.17 -25.07 -4.66
CA THR A 87 3.03 -24.89 -3.20
C THR A 87 4.39 -24.63 -2.54
N PRO A 88 4.51 -23.63 -1.64
CA PRO A 88 5.73 -23.41 -0.87
C PRO A 88 6.03 -24.53 0.16
N TYR A 89 5.16 -25.53 0.28
CA TYR A 89 5.38 -26.72 1.11
C TYR A 89 5.94 -27.92 0.33
N ALA A 90 6.07 -27.84 -0.99
CA ALA A 90 6.90 -28.77 -1.76
C ALA A 90 8.39 -28.53 -1.43
N MET A 91 8.90 -29.20 -0.40
CA MET A 91 10.22 -28.87 0.18
C MET A 91 11.39 -29.08 -0.77
N GLU A 92 11.29 -30.03 -1.71
CA GLU A 92 12.31 -30.21 -2.76
C GLU A 92 12.35 -29.00 -3.70
N TRP A 93 11.20 -28.53 -4.17
CA TRP A 93 11.10 -27.31 -4.96
C TRP A 93 11.65 -26.11 -4.20
N ARG A 94 11.20 -25.89 -2.96
CA ARG A 94 11.60 -24.75 -2.12
C ARG A 94 13.12 -24.74 -1.89
N LYS A 95 13.73 -25.90 -1.68
CA LYS A 95 15.19 -26.04 -1.55
C LYS A 95 15.91 -25.59 -2.83
N ILE A 96 15.44 -26.03 -4.00
CA ILE A 96 16.03 -25.63 -5.29
C ILE A 96 15.80 -24.13 -5.51
N TYR A 97 14.61 -23.63 -5.24
CA TYR A 97 14.26 -22.22 -5.36
C TYR A 97 15.18 -21.33 -4.51
N MET A 98 15.40 -21.68 -3.23
CA MET A 98 16.32 -20.93 -2.36
C MET A 98 17.79 -21.05 -2.80
N GLU A 99 18.19 -22.15 -3.43
CA GLU A 99 19.49 -22.23 -4.11
C GLU A 99 19.59 -21.25 -5.27
N ARG A 100 18.54 -21.12 -6.10
CA ARG A 100 18.51 -20.11 -7.17
C ARG A 100 18.59 -18.69 -6.61
N VAL A 101 17.91 -18.39 -5.50
CA VAL A 101 18.01 -17.10 -4.80
C VAL A 101 19.46 -16.81 -4.39
N ARG A 102 20.16 -17.77 -3.77
CA ARG A 102 21.59 -17.63 -3.41
C ARG A 102 22.47 -17.40 -4.64
N GLN A 103 22.26 -18.17 -5.71
CA GLN A 103 23.02 -18.06 -6.94
C GLN A 103 22.81 -16.69 -7.62
N ILE A 104 21.57 -16.21 -7.65
CA ILE A 104 21.20 -14.88 -8.14
C ILE A 104 21.90 -13.81 -7.32
N ALA A 105 21.88 -13.90 -5.98
CA ALA A 105 22.58 -12.94 -5.12
C ALA A 105 24.10 -12.91 -5.39
N GLY A 106 24.69 -14.05 -5.77
CA GLY A 106 26.10 -14.18 -6.18
C GLY A 106 26.43 -13.66 -7.59
N THR A 107 25.48 -13.10 -8.33
CA THR A 107 25.73 -12.50 -9.66
C THR A 107 26.30 -11.09 -9.56
N GLY A 108 26.12 -10.41 -8.43
CA GLY A 108 26.40 -8.98 -8.27
C GLY A 108 25.18 -8.07 -8.42
N ILE A 109 23.98 -8.62 -8.64
CA ILE A 109 22.73 -7.85 -8.68
C ILE A 109 22.45 -7.13 -7.34
N ASP A 110 21.82 -5.95 -7.39
CA ASP A 110 21.56 -5.11 -6.21
C ASP A 110 20.27 -5.50 -5.47
N GLY A 111 19.34 -6.17 -6.15
CA GLY A 111 18.15 -6.70 -5.52
C GLY A 111 17.44 -7.77 -6.31
N ILE A 112 16.64 -8.54 -5.57
CA ILE A 112 15.74 -9.56 -6.07
C ILE A 112 14.32 -9.01 -5.90
N TYR A 113 13.67 -8.87 -7.04
CA TYR A 113 12.30 -8.44 -7.16
C TYR A 113 11.43 -9.70 -7.32
N VAL A 114 10.54 -9.96 -6.36
CA VAL A 114 9.83 -11.24 -6.25
C VAL A 114 8.37 -11.04 -6.61
N ASP A 115 8.00 -11.53 -7.78
CA ASP A 115 6.64 -11.39 -8.27
C ASP A 115 5.71 -12.48 -7.73
N ILE A 116 4.46 -12.12 -7.49
CA ILE A 116 3.36 -13.03 -7.18
C ILE A 116 3.70 -14.21 -6.24
N PRO A 117 4.26 -13.98 -5.04
CA PRO A 117 4.45 -15.03 -4.04
C PRO A 117 3.10 -15.38 -3.39
N TYR A 118 2.18 -15.99 -4.14
CA TYR A 118 0.76 -16.04 -3.78
C TYR A 118 0.17 -17.44 -3.70
N TRP A 119 -0.94 -17.55 -2.96
CA TRP A 119 -1.88 -18.63 -3.20
C TRP A 119 -2.66 -18.34 -4.48
N MET A 120 -2.91 -19.38 -5.28
CA MET A 120 -3.55 -19.20 -6.58
C MET A 120 -5.00 -18.73 -6.43
N THR A 121 -5.26 -17.50 -6.89
CA THR A 121 -6.58 -16.85 -6.86
C THR A 121 -6.83 -15.93 -8.07
N HIS A 122 -5.91 -15.86 -9.03
CA HIS A 122 -5.88 -14.82 -10.06
C HIS A 122 -6.79 -15.08 -11.27
N PHE A 123 -7.14 -16.34 -11.52
CA PHE A 123 -7.85 -16.74 -12.72
C PHE A 123 -9.28 -17.16 -12.42
N GLU A 124 -10.11 -17.06 -13.46
CA GLU A 124 -11.53 -17.39 -13.38
C GLU A 124 -11.76 -18.77 -12.76
N GLY A 125 -12.61 -18.81 -11.73
CA GLY A 125 -12.93 -20.02 -10.98
C GLY A 125 -11.90 -20.40 -9.91
N TRP A 126 -10.87 -19.58 -9.68
CA TRP A 126 -9.90 -19.75 -8.59
C TRP A 126 -10.03 -18.74 -7.45
N GLU A 127 -10.75 -17.64 -7.67
CA GLU A 127 -10.80 -16.46 -6.80
C GLU A 127 -11.18 -16.81 -5.37
N ASN A 128 -12.15 -17.70 -5.21
CA ASN A 128 -12.73 -18.11 -3.93
C ASN A 128 -12.38 -19.54 -3.54
N THR A 129 -11.31 -20.12 -4.11
CA THR A 129 -10.92 -21.50 -3.82
C THR A 129 -10.18 -21.65 -2.51
N TRP A 130 -9.60 -20.56 -1.98
CA TRP A 130 -8.78 -20.56 -0.76
C TRP A 130 -7.63 -21.57 -0.81
N ALA A 131 -7.05 -21.74 -2.01
CA ALA A 131 -5.92 -22.63 -2.26
C ALA A 131 -4.76 -22.38 -1.27
N SER A 132 -3.95 -23.38 -0.93
CA SER A 132 -3.88 -24.70 -1.57
C SER A 132 -4.35 -25.85 -0.68
N PHE A 133 -4.97 -26.87 -1.26
CA PHE A 133 -5.37 -28.14 -0.63
C PHE A 133 -4.56 -29.35 -1.13
N ASP A 134 -3.38 -29.10 -1.68
CA ASP A 134 -2.40 -30.16 -1.95
C ASP A 134 -1.97 -30.85 -0.64
N ASP A 135 -1.45 -32.07 -0.76
CA ASP A 135 -1.16 -32.90 0.40
C ASP A 135 -0.04 -32.32 1.29
N TYR A 136 0.93 -31.59 0.72
CA TYR A 136 1.98 -30.93 1.50
C TYR A 136 1.41 -29.80 2.35
N THR A 137 0.58 -28.94 1.77
CA THR A 137 -0.03 -27.81 2.49
C THR A 137 -0.99 -28.28 3.57
N VAL A 138 -1.83 -29.27 3.28
CA VAL A 138 -2.77 -29.83 4.28
C VAL A 138 -2.01 -30.53 5.41
N ALA A 139 -0.94 -31.27 5.10
CA ALA A 139 -0.10 -31.88 6.12
C ALA A 139 0.56 -30.83 7.04
N ALA A 140 1.08 -29.73 6.47
CA ALA A 140 1.68 -28.65 7.23
C ALA A 140 0.67 -27.95 8.15
N PHE A 141 -0.54 -27.67 7.66
CA PHE A 141 -1.61 -27.09 8.48
C PHE A 141 -2.04 -28.03 9.60
N LYS A 142 -2.21 -29.32 9.30
CA LYS A 142 -2.56 -30.34 10.30
C LYS A 142 -1.48 -30.48 11.36
N GLN A 143 -0.21 -30.42 10.97
CA GLN A 143 0.91 -30.44 11.90
C GLN A 143 0.89 -29.22 12.83
N GLN A 144 0.58 -28.04 12.31
CA GLN A 144 0.56 -26.80 13.10
C GLN A 144 -0.66 -26.69 14.02
N THR A 145 -1.82 -27.18 13.59
CA THR A 145 -3.10 -26.87 14.25
C THR A 145 -3.85 -28.07 14.79
N GLY A 146 -3.49 -29.29 14.36
CA GLY A 146 -4.23 -30.52 14.62
C GLY A 146 -5.49 -30.70 13.74
N LEU A 147 -5.81 -29.73 12.87
CA LEU A 147 -7.03 -29.72 12.06
C LEU A 147 -6.78 -30.28 10.64
N ASP A 148 -7.76 -30.99 10.10
CA ASP A 148 -7.80 -31.35 8.69
C ASP A 148 -8.46 -30.23 7.88
N ALA A 149 -7.67 -29.51 7.08
CA ALA A 149 -8.16 -28.41 6.24
C ALA A 149 -9.25 -28.83 5.24
N LYS A 150 -9.36 -30.11 4.88
CA LYS A 150 -10.37 -30.59 3.92
C LYS A 150 -11.73 -30.87 4.58
N HIS A 151 -11.77 -31.04 5.90
CA HIS A 151 -12.97 -31.55 6.61
C HIS A 151 -13.39 -30.71 7.81
N ASP A 152 -12.44 -30.07 8.51
CA ASP A 152 -12.71 -29.43 9.80
C ASP A 152 -13.03 -27.93 9.71
N LEU A 153 -13.05 -27.36 8.50
CA LEU A 153 -13.30 -25.94 8.27
C LEU A 153 -14.43 -25.72 7.27
N LYS A 154 -15.00 -24.51 7.29
CA LYS A 154 -16.03 -24.08 6.33
C LYS A 154 -15.50 -22.90 5.52
N LEU A 155 -15.12 -23.17 4.28
CA LEU A 155 -14.50 -22.17 3.40
C LEU A 155 -15.42 -20.97 3.16
N GLY A 156 -14.83 -19.77 3.20
CA GLY A 156 -15.53 -18.49 3.04
C GLY A 156 -16.37 -18.08 4.25
N ASP A 157 -16.51 -18.92 5.28
CA ASP A 157 -17.25 -18.57 6.48
C ASP A 157 -16.32 -17.96 7.53
N PHE A 158 -16.20 -16.64 7.52
CA PHE A 158 -15.39 -15.88 8.48
C PHE A 158 -15.88 -16.00 9.94
N SER A 159 -17.06 -16.58 10.21
CA SER A 159 -17.47 -16.91 11.58
C SER A 159 -16.91 -18.24 12.08
N ASN A 160 -16.44 -19.11 11.17
CA ASN A 160 -15.86 -20.41 11.50
C ASN A 160 -14.42 -20.23 12.05
N PRO A 161 -14.15 -20.58 13.32
CA PRO A 161 -12.83 -20.37 13.91
C PRO A 161 -11.72 -21.19 13.25
N ASN A 162 -12.04 -22.36 12.68
CA ASN A 162 -11.06 -23.18 11.97
C ASN A 162 -10.69 -22.58 10.61
N PHE A 163 -11.63 -21.92 9.94
CA PHE A 163 -11.36 -21.16 8.72
C PHE A 163 -10.52 -19.89 9.01
N ARG A 164 -10.73 -19.21 10.14
CA ARG A 164 -9.83 -18.12 10.57
C ARG A 164 -8.39 -18.61 10.76
N LYS A 165 -8.20 -19.76 11.41
CA LYS A 165 -6.88 -20.40 11.52
C LYS A 165 -6.27 -20.73 10.16
N TRP A 166 -7.09 -21.13 9.18
CA TRP A 166 -6.63 -21.36 7.81
C TRP A 166 -6.15 -20.07 7.13
N ILE A 167 -6.87 -18.95 7.32
CA ILE A 167 -6.44 -17.63 6.86
C ILE A 167 -5.10 -17.25 7.48
N ASP A 168 -4.98 -17.35 8.81
CA ASP A 168 -3.75 -16.99 9.52
C ASP A 168 -2.56 -17.85 9.08
N PHE A 169 -2.77 -19.16 8.91
CA PHE A 169 -1.78 -20.08 8.36
C PHE A 169 -1.31 -19.68 6.97
N ARG A 170 -2.24 -19.32 6.08
CA ARG A 170 -1.95 -18.90 4.70
C ARG A 170 -1.12 -17.63 4.66
N ILE A 171 -1.45 -16.63 5.49
CA ILE A 171 -0.67 -15.40 5.62
C ILE A 171 0.72 -15.68 6.20
N GLN A 172 0.79 -16.48 7.27
CA GLN A 172 2.05 -16.82 7.92
C GLN A 172 3.00 -17.59 7.00
N THR A 173 2.46 -18.40 6.09
CA THR A 173 3.23 -19.15 5.09
C THR A 173 4.08 -18.20 4.24
N PHE A 174 3.49 -17.15 3.67
CA PHE A 174 4.23 -16.25 2.80
C PHE A 174 5.13 -15.27 3.56
N ILE A 175 4.76 -14.87 4.78
CA ILE A 175 5.70 -14.17 5.67
C ILE A 175 6.96 -15.00 5.87
N ASN A 176 6.82 -16.30 6.13
CA ASN A 176 7.96 -17.19 6.35
C ASN A 176 8.75 -17.47 5.07
N PHE A 177 8.07 -17.69 3.95
CA PHE A 177 8.71 -17.92 2.65
C PHE A 177 9.54 -16.72 2.20
N ILE A 178 8.99 -15.51 2.28
CA ILE A 178 9.69 -14.28 1.89
C ILE A 178 10.83 -13.96 2.87
N ARG A 179 10.64 -14.19 4.18
CA ARG A 179 11.73 -14.06 5.16
C ARG A 179 12.89 -15.02 4.84
N GLU A 180 12.59 -16.27 4.50
CA GLU A 180 13.63 -17.24 4.12
C GLU A 180 14.35 -16.83 2.84
N LEU A 181 13.63 -16.30 1.84
CA LEU A 181 14.23 -15.75 0.63
C LEU A 181 15.21 -14.61 0.98
N ASP A 182 14.79 -13.67 1.82
CA ASP A 182 15.64 -12.56 2.28
C ASP A 182 16.91 -13.05 2.97
N GLN A 183 16.78 -13.99 3.90
CA GLN A 183 17.91 -14.59 4.60
C GLN A 183 18.87 -15.30 3.64
N ASN A 184 18.35 -16.03 2.66
CA ASN A 184 19.17 -16.73 1.67
C ASN A 184 19.92 -15.75 0.77
N ALA A 185 19.24 -14.71 0.24
CA ALA A 185 19.88 -13.69 -0.57
C ALA A 185 21.00 -12.97 0.21
N LYS A 186 20.70 -12.54 1.44
CA LYS A 186 21.65 -11.81 2.30
C LYS A 186 22.79 -12.67 2.85
N SER A 187 22.62 -13.99 2.92
CA SER A 187 23.71 -14.90 3.28
C SER A 187 24.86 -14.88 2.26
N VAL A 188 24.56 -14.54 1.00
CA VAL A 188 25.54 -14.43 -0.09
C VAL A 188 25.96 -12.97 -0.30
N ASN A 189 25.00 -12.04 -0.34
CA ASN A 189 25.25 -10.61 -0.50
C ASN A 189 24.48 -9.82 0.57
N PRO A 190 25.12 -9.44 1.70
CA PRO A 190 24.44 -8.72 2.79
C PRO A 190 23.83 -7.37 2.41
N LYS A 191 24.19 -6.79 1.26
CA LYS A 191 23.68 -5.51 0.77
C LYS A 191 22.48 -5.65 -0.17
N ILE A 192 22.21 -6.85 -0.66
CA ILE A 192 21.13 -7.10 -1.62
C ILE A 192 19.78 -6.73 -1.02
N LYS A 193 18.90 -6.18 -1.86
CA LYS A 193 17.53 -5.83 -1.49
C LYS A 193 16.55 -6.91 -1.89
N THR A 194 15.57 -7.19 -1.03
CA THR A 194 14.42 -8.03 -1.37
C THR A 194 13.16 -7.19 -1.45
N ILE A 195 12.47 -7.30 -2.58
CA ILE A 195 11.36 -6.41 -2.95
C ILE A 195 10.26 -7.26 -3.56
N PRO A 196 9.27 -7.73 -2.78
CA PRO A 196 8.13 -8.41 -3.37
C PRO A 196 7.22 -7.41 -4.09
N GLU A 197 6.69 -7.85 -5.24
CA GLU A 197 5.57 -7.21 -5.95
C GLU A 197 4.27 -7.70 -5.36
N ILE A 198 3.48 -6.79 -4.79
CA ILE A 198 2.26 -7.11 -4.07
C ILE A 198 1.11 -6.27 -4.62
N TYR A 199 0.13 -6.94 -5.23
CA TYR A 199 -1.09 -6.29 -5.71
C TYR A 199 -2.12 -6.01 -4.60
N PRO A 200 -2.34 -6.94 -3.63
CA PRO A 200 -3.34 -6.70 -2.59
C PRO A 200 -2.92 -5.52 -1.71
N GLY A 201 -3.84 -4.57 -1.55
CA GLY A 201 -3.64 -3.42 -0.69
C GLY A 201 -4.07 -3.67 0.74
N ILE A 202 -4.93 -2.78 1.25
CA ILE A 202 -5.48 -2.83 2.61
C ILE A 202 -6.78 -3.66 2.68
N GLU A 203 -7.27 -4.16 1.56
CA GLU A 203 -8.57 -4.78 1.37
C GLU A 203 -8.58 -6.28 1.71
N GLU A 204 -9.71 -6.95 1.46
CA GLU A 204 -9.90 -8.37 1.74
C GLU A 204 -8.96 -9.26 0.91
N GLU A 205 -8.58 -8.83 -0.28
CA GLU A 205 -7.72 -9.55 -1.21
C GLU A 205 -6.42 -10.01 -0.53
N ALA A 206 -5.88 -9.23 0.40
CA ALA A 206 -4.67 -9.59 1.12
C ALA A 206 -4.84 -10.88 1.95
N VAL A 207 -6.05 -11.21 2.46
CA VAL A 207 -6.30 -12.52 3.10
C VAL A 207 -6.60 -13.62 2.09
N ARG A 208 -7.27 -13.28 0.99
CA ARG A 208 -7.66 -14.23 -0.05
C ARG A 208 -6.44 -14.78 -0.77
N VAL A 209 -5.50 -13.91 -1.12
CA VAL A 209 -4.19 -14.22 -1.71
C VAL A 209 -3.21 -14.79 -0.68
N GLY A 210 -3.43 -14.48 0.60
CA GLY A 210 -2.56 -14.83 1.72
C GLY A 210 -1.26 -14.04 1.76
N VAL A 211 -1.24 -12.86 1.13
CA VAL A 211 -0.12 -11.93 1.20
C VAL A 211 -0.60 -10.57 1.64
N ASP A 212 -0.18 -10.19 2.84
CA ASP A 212 -0.55 -8.94 3.49
C ASP A 212 0.66 -8.00 3.55
N VAL A 213 0.56 -6.86 2.86
CA VAL A 213 1.61 -5.83 2.85
C VAL A 213 1.93 -5.32 4.25
N TYR A 214 0.95 -5.23 5.15
CA TYR A 214 1.20 -4.87 6.53
C TYR A 214 2.17 -5.87 7.18
N SER A 215 1.89 -7.16 7.04
CA SER A 215 2.66 -8.23 7.67
C SER A 215 4.00 -8.54 6.98
N LEU A 216 4.15 -8.19 5.69
CA LEU A 216 5.40 -8.40 4.95
C LEU A 216 6.46 -7.34 5.21
N TYR A 217 6.09 -6.07 5.41
CA TYR A 217 7.07 -4.99 5.62
C TYR A 217 8.17 -5.29 6.65
N PRO A 218 7.90 -5.97 7.79
CA PRO A 218 8.94 -6.35 8.75
C PRO A 218 10.03 -7.29 8.20
N VAL A 219 9.77 -8.06 7.14
CA VAL A 219 10.67 -9.12 6.65
C VAL A 219 11.30 -8.83 5.28
N VAL A 220 11.10 -7.64 4.73
CA VAL A 220 11.65 -7.20 3.42
C VAL A 220 12.28 -5.80 3.48
N ASP A 221 13.04 -5.41 2.47
CA ASP A 221 13.66 -4.07 2.41
C ASP A 221 12.68 -2.99 1.91
N ALA A 222 11.82 -3.34 0.96
CA ALA A 222 10.77 -2.50 0.40
C ALA A 222 9.65 -3.39 -0.15
N ILE A 223 8.51 -2.80 -0.50
CA ILE A 223 7.45 -3.46 -1.25
C ILE A 223 7.18 -2.62 -2.50
N ALA A 224 7.06 -3.28 -3.65
CA ALA A 224 6.49 -2.71 -4.85
C ALA A 224 4.99 -3.02 -4.87
N HIS A 225 4.18 -1.99 -4.65
CA HIS A 225 2.73 -2.11 -4.58
C HIS A 225 2.14 -1.97 -5.98
N GLU A 226 1.60 -3.06 -6.52
CA GLU A 226 0.73 -3.05 -7.69
C GLU A 226 -0.70 -2.73 -7.26
N TYR A 227 -0.88 -1.56 -6.63
CA TYR A 227 -2.10 -1.30 -5.87
C TYR A 227 -3.31 -1.06 -6.75
N GLU A 228 -4.16 -2.09 -6.81
CA GLU A 228 -5.45 -2.11 -7.46
C GLU A 228 -6.54 -2.33 -6.40
N PHE A 229 -7.66 -1.61 -6.52
CA PHE A 229 -8.75 -1.69 -5.56
C PHE A 229 -10.09 -1.35 -6.21
N GLY A 230 -11.15 -1.94 -5.66
CA GLY A 230 -12.52 -1.72 -6.12
C GLY A 230 -12.81 -2.36 -7.48
N ASP A 231 -13.97 -2.03 -8.05
CA ASP A 231 -14.40 -2.53 -9.36
C ASP A 231 -14.23 -1.48 -10.48
N SER A 232 -13.70 -0.29 -10.16
CA SER A 232 -13.45 0.80 -11.12
C SER A 232 -12.08 0.67 -11.78
N GLY A 233 -11.88 1.38 -12.90
CA GLY A 233 -10.62 1.37 -13.64
C GLY A 233 -9.42 1.73 -12.76
N HIS A 234 -8.44 0.82 -12.65
CA HIS A 234 -7.31 0.97 -11.74
C HIS A 234 -6.25 1.96 -12.24
N MET A 235 -6.40 2.48 -13.46
CA MET A 235 -5.43 3.39 -14.06
C MET A 235 -5.68 4.84 -13.66
N ALA A 236 -4.62 5.66 -13.61
CA ALA A 236 -4.77 7.09 -13.31
C ALA A 236 -5.69 7.83 -14.30
N SER A 237 -5.75 7.40 -15.57
CA SER A 237 -6.66 7.95 -16.58
C SER A 237 -8.14 7.68 -16.28
N GLU A 238 -8.44 6.64 -15.50
CA GLU A 238 -9.81 6.15 -15.28
C GLU A 238 -10.36 6.51 -13.90
N ARG A 239 -9.51 6.94 -12.96
CA ARG A 239 -9.92 7.29 -11.59
C ARG A 239 -10.79 8.54 -11.55
N ASP A 240 -11.97 8.38 -10.96
CA ASP A 240 -12.82 9.48 -10.52
C ASP A 240 -12.31 10.11 -9.21
N PRO A 241 -12.82 11.30 -8.81
CA PRO A 241 -12.36 11.97 -7.60
C PRO A 241 -12.40 11.13 -6.32
N LEU A 242 -13.45 10.32 -6.11
CA LEU A 242 -13.52 9.43 -4.95
C LEU A 242 -12.41 8.36 -5.00
N ASP A 243 -12.11 7.81 -6.18
CA ASP A 243 -11.05 6.83 -6.34
C ASP A 243 -9.68 7.44 -6.03
N TRP A 244 -9.45 8.71 -6.37
CA TRP A 244 -8.24 9.41 -5.94
C TRP A 244 -8.12 9.52 -4.42
N PHE A 245 -9.21 9.81 -3.71
CA PHE A 245 -9.21 9.86 -2.24
C PHE A 245 -9.01 8.46 -1.62
N ARG A 246 -9.66 7.42 -2.16
CA ARG A 246 -9.43 6.03 -1.75
C ARG A 246 -7.98 5.59 -2.01
N TYR A 247 -7.41 6.03 -3.12
CA TYR A 247 -6.02 5.79 -3.44
C TYR A 247 -5.09 6.46 -2.43
N GLN A 248 -5.37 7.71 -2.03
CA GLN A 248 -4.64 8.39 -0.95
C GLN A 248 -4.72 7.64 0.38
N VAL A 249 -5.87 7.06 0.73
CA VAL A 249 -5.99 6.18 1.92
C VAL A 249 -5.01 5.02 1.84
N GLY A 250 -4.93 4.34 0.69
CA GLY A 250 -3.94 3.29 0.45
C GLY A 250 -2.51 3.79 0.59
N MET A 251 -2.16 4.91 -0.07
CA MET A 251 -0.81 5.50 0.00
C MET A 251 -0.39 5.79 1.44
N HIS A 252 -1.24 6.49 2.20
CA HIS A 252 -0.95 6.80 3.60
C HIS A 252 -0.84 5.54 4.47
N SER A 253 -1.67 4.52 4.21
CA SER A 253 -1.60 3.23 4.90
C SER A 253 -0.28 2.51 4.62
N PHE A 254 0.14 2.42 3.36
CA PHE A 254 1.41 1.77 2.99
C PHE A 254 2.61 2.48 3.59
N ARG A 255 2.61 3.83 3.62
CA ARG A 255 3.64 4.61 4.32
C ARG A 255 3.69 4.31 5.82
N ALA A 256 2.53 4.19 6.46
CA ALA A 256 2.46 3.82 7.87
C ALA A 256 2.99 2.40 8.12
N PHE A 257 2.65 1.44 7.25
CA PHE A 257 3.09 0.06 7.38
C PHE A 257 4.60 -0.10 7.16
N ALA A 258 5.18 0.73 6.29
CA ALA A 258 6.60 0.72 5.95
C ALA A 258 7.53 1.17 7.08
N GLN A 259 7.02 1.92 8.08
CA GLN A 259 7.79 2.44 9.22
C GLN A 259 9.15 3.05 8.81
N GLY A 260 9.11 3.90 7.78
CA GLY A 260 10.30 4.60 7.27
C GLY A 260 11.02 3.89 6.11
N LYS A 261 10.72 2.63 5.80
CA LYS A 261 11.21 1.97 4.58
C LYS A 261 10.62 2.60 3.32
N PRO A 262 11.24 2.45 2.13
CA PRO A 262 10.64 2.88 0.87
C PRO A 262 9.31 2.16 0.58
N THR A 263 8.43 2.86 -0.14
CA THR A 263 7.15 2.34 -0.62
C THR A 263 7.07 2.62 -2.11
N TRP A 264 7.43 1.63 -2.92
CA TRP A 264 7.40 1.76 -4.38
C TRP A 264 5.99 1.47 -4.85
N ILE A 265 5.44 2.34 -5.69
CA ILE A 265 4.06 2.17 -6.17
C ILE A 265 4.14 1.89 -7.66
N LEU A 266 4.24 0.61 -8.01
CA LEU A 266 4.13 0.13 -9.38
C LEU A 266 2.68 0.31 -9.80
N ASN A 267 2.36 1.32 -10.60
CA ASN A 267 0.98 1.56 -10.98
C ASN A 267 0.91 2.14 -12.38
N TYR A 268 -0.26 2.05 -12.98
CA TYR A 268 -0.44 2.34 -14.40
C TYR A 268 -1.11 3.70 -14.55
N SER A 269 -0.43 4.65 -15.17
CA SER A 269 -1.07 5.94 -15.42
C SER A 269 -2.06 5.90 -16.58
N TRP A 270 -1.79 5.08 -17.59
CA TRP A 270 -2.54 5.05 -18.85
C TRP A 270 -2.27 3.74 -19.59
N ASP A 271 -3.30 3.17 -20.23
CA ASP A 271 -3.19 2.01 -21.14
C ASP A 271 -4.20 2.10 -22.29
N GLY A 272 -3.92 2.95 -23.27
CA GLY A 272 -4.70 3.01 -24.51
C GLY A 272 -5.85 4.00 -24.54
N ASP A 273 -6.16 4.71 -23.45
CA ASP A 273 -7.28 5.67 -23.35
C ASP A 273 -7.22 6.73 -24.46
N LYS A 274 -8.33 6.89 -25.20
CA LYS A 274 -8.42 7.75 -26.38
C LYS A 274 -8.83 9.19 -26.07
N LYS A 275 -9.36 9.47 -24.88
CA LYS A 275 -9.92 10.77 -24.48
C LYS A 275 -9.03 11.50 -23.48
N VAL A 276 -8.22 10.76 -22.74
CA VAL A 276 -7.38 11.31 -21.68
C VAL A 276 -5.94 11.46 -22.17
N ASP A 277 -5.36 12.66 -21.95
CA ASP A 277 -3.95 12.92 -22.27
C ASP A 277 -3.05 12.06 -21.36
N ILE A 278 -2.20 11.25 -22.00
CA ILE A 278 -1.24 10.35 -21.35
C ILE A 278 -0.29 11.09 -20.40
N ARG A 279 0.13 12.31 -20.75
CA ARG A 279 1.07 13.12 -19.96
C ARG A 279 0.40 13.62 -18.70
N GLU A 280 -0.85 14.06 -18.81
CA GLU A 280 -1.64 14.51 -17.67
C GLU A 280 -1.91 13.37 -16.68
N SER A 281 -2.18 12.16 -17.19
CA SER A 281 -2.38 10.97 -16.36
C SER A 281 -1.10 10.58 -15.60
N MET A 282 0.05 10.58 -16.28
CA MET A 282 1.36 10.36 -15.64
C MET A 282 1.64 11.39 -14.55
N MET A 283 1.34 12.67 -14.82
CA MET A 283 1.53 13.76 -13.87
C MET A 283 0.60 13.63 -12.66
N ASN A 284 -0.65 13.21 -12.85
CA ASN A 284 -1.61 13.01 -11.75
C ASN A 284 -1.17 11.85 -10.84
N LEU A 285 -0.72 10.75 -11.43
CA LEU A 285 -0.20 9.61 -10.67
C LEU A 285 1.03 10.00 -9.85
N ALA A 286 2.00 10.66 -10.49
CA ALA A 286 3.22 11.14 -9.82
C ALA A 286 2.92 12.13 -8.70
N MET A 287 2.05 13.12 -8.96
CA MET A 287 1.63 14.09 -7.95
C MET A 287 1.00 13.38 -6.75
N SER A 288 0.02 12.50 -7.01
CA SER A 288 -0.72 11.77 -5.97
C SER A 288 0.22 10.99 -5.04
N GLN A 289 1.20 10.27 -5.60
CA GLN A 289 2.10 9.41 -4.83
C GLN A 289 3.19 10.22 -4.10
N VAL A 290 3.82 11.19 -4.77
CA VAL A 290 4.90 12.00 -4.18
C VAL A 290 4.39 12.88 -3.02
N MET A 291 3.18 13.44 -3.13
CA MET A 291 2.59 14.23 -2.04
C MET A 291 2.31 13.37 -0.80
N ALA A 292 1.93 12.10 -0.98
CA ALA A 292 1.80 11.13 0.12
C ALA A 292 3.16 10.63 0.66
N GLY A 293 4.27 10.90 -0.04
CA GLY A 293 5.62 10.46 0.33
C GLY A 293 5.95 9.04 -0.13
N ALA A 294 5.20 8.51 -1.09
CA ALA A 294 5.48 7.24 -1.75
C ALA A 294 6.37 7.44 -2.99
N ASN A 295 7.10 6.39 -3.39
CA ASN A 295 8.02 6.44 -4.51
C ASN A 295 7.28 6.13 -5.82
N PHE A 296 7.32 7.10 -6.73
CA PHE A 296 6.61 7.01 -8.01
C PHE A 296 7.23 6.00 -8.97
N TRP A 297 6.41 5.06 -9.46
CA TRP A 297 6.77 4.13 -10.52
C TRP A 297 5.58 3.94 -11.48
N ASP A 298 5.72 4.51 -12.68
CA ASP A 298 4.78 4.31 -13.78
C ASP A 298 5.35 3.33 -14.82
N ALA A 299 4.49 2.54 -15.47
CA ALA A 299 4.84 1.70 -16.62
C ALA A 299 3.70 1.70 -17.67
N PRO A 300 4.01 1.44 -18.96
CA PRO A 300 3.00 1.27 -20.01
C PRO A 300 2.21 -0.03 -19.81
N GLY A 301 1.08 0.08 -19.12
CA GLY A 301 0.26 -1.06 -18.72
C GLY A 301 1.09 -2.22 -18.16
N HIS A 302 0.59 -3.41 -18.38
CA HIS A 302 1.19 -4.64 -17.85
C HIS A 302 2.46 -5.11 -18.59
N SER A 303 2.97 -4.33 -19.55
CA SER A 303 4.31 -4.57 -20.15
C SER A 303 5.41 -4.39 -19.10
N MET A 304 5.17 -3.56 -18.08
CA MET A 304 6.09 -3.23 -16.98
C MET A 304 7.48 -2.72 -17.41
N ALA A 305 7.66 -2.46 -18.71
CA ALA A 305 8.89 -2.01 -19.33
C ALA A 305 8.61 -0.81 -20.24
N GLY A 306 9.55 0.14 -20.23
CA GLY A 306 9.44 1.37 -21.02
C GLY A 306 8.67 2.47 -20.29
N SER A 307 8.20 3.47 -21.03
CA SER A 307 7.52 4.66 -20.51
C SER A 307 6.33 5.06 -21.37
N ASN A 308 5.24 5.45 -20.73
CA ASN A 308 4.04 5.98 -21.40
C ASN A 308 4.38 7.23 -22.23
N ASP A 309 5.08 8.19 -21.62
CA ASP A 309 5.71 9.32 -22.31
C ASP A 309 7.09 9.63 -21.70
N LEU A 310 8.16 9.31 -22.45
CA LEU A 310 9.53 9.44 -21.94
C LEU A 310 9.93 10.90 -21.59
N PRO A 311 9.57 11.93 -22.39
CA PRO A 311 9.81 13.33 -22.00
C PRO A 311 9.14 13.72 -20.68
N THR A 312 7.88 13.36 -20.47
CA THR A 312 7.15 13.62 -19.21
C THR A 312 7.78 12.89 -18.04
N ARG A 313 8.15 11.62 -18.23
CA ARG A 313 8.89 10.85 -17.22
C ARG A 313 10.19 11.54 -16.82
N LYS A 314 11.00 11.99 -17.79
CA LYS A 314 12.24 12.72 -17.51
C LYS A 314 11.98 13.99 -16.72
N LYS A 315 10.93 14.75 -17.07
CA LYS A 315 10.53 15.95 -16.33
C LYS A 315 10.18 15.63 -14.86
N ILE A 316 9.34 14.63 -14.64
CA ILE A 316 8.92 14.19 -13.29
C ILE A 316 10.13 13.75 -12.46
N PHE A 317 10.95 12.82 -12.96
CA PHE A 317 12.08 12.31 -12.17
C PHE A 317 13.20 13.34 -11.99
N SER A 318 13.40 14.28 -12.92
CA SER A 318 14.36 15.37 -12.72
C SER A 318 13.91 16.30 -11.59
N TRP A 319 12.61 16.62 -11.54
CA TRP A 319 12.04 17.43 -10.47
C TRP A 319 12.05 16.71 -9.10
N ILE A 320 11.74 15.41 -9.08
CA ILE A 320 11.86 14.59 -7.87
C ILE A 320 13.32 14.60 -7.37
N ARG A 321 14.30 14.43 -8.27
CA ARG A 321 15.73 14.45 -7.91
C ARG A 321 16.15 15.80 -7.33
N GLU A 322 15.68 16.90 -7.91
CA GLU A 322 16.02 18.25 -7.45
C GLU A 322 15.48 18.54 -6.05
N HIS A 323 14.33 17.96 -5.69
CA HIS A 323 13.63 18.23 -4.43
C HIS A 323 13.46 16.99 -3.55
N GLU A 324 14.35 16.00 -3.69
CA GLU A 324 14.24 14.69 -3.05
C GLU A 324 14.06 14.78 -1.53
N LYS A 325 14.79 15.69 -0.88
CA LYS A 325 14.71 15.92 0.56
C LYS A 325 13.33 16.44 0.99
N THR A 326 12.70 17.30 0.19
CA THR A 326 11.35 17.80 0.47
C THR A 326 10.31 16.67 0.47
N PHE A 327 10.47 15.66 -0.40
CA PHE A 327 9.49 14.58 -0.54
C PHE A 327 9.73 13.39 0.39
N TYR A 328 10.99 13.01 0.59
CA TYR A 328 11.35 11.71 1.17
C TYR A 328 12.13 11.77 2.48
N LEU A 329 12.36 12.96 3.06
CA LEU A 329 12.80 13.02 4.45
C LEU A 329 11.77 12.32 5.37
N PRO A 330 12.22 11.67 6.46
CA PRO A 330 11.33 11.08 7.45
C PRO A 330 10.27 12.08 7.91
N ARG A 331 9.00 11.68 7.86
CA ARG A 331 7.85 12.50 8.23
C ARG A 331 7.41 12.13 9.64
N THR A 332 7.51 13.08 10.57
CA THR A 332 7.06 12.90 11.96
C THR A 332 5.73 13.66 12.17
N PRO A 333 4.69 13.03 12.72
CA PRO A 333 3.43 13.71 13.01
C PRO A 333 3.56 14.85 14.05
N ILE A 334 2.68 15.83 13.99
CA ILE A 334 2.59 17.02 14.84
C ILE A 334 1.20 17.07 15.48
N ASP A 335 1.09 16.66 16.75
CA ASP A 335 -0.20 16.56 17.47
C ASP A 335 -1.31 15.85 16.66
N PRO A 336 -1.05 14.62 16.15
CA PRO A 336 -1.97 13.96 15.23
C PRO A 336 -3.21 13.42 15.90
N ILE A 337 -4.29 13.33 15.13
CA ILE A 337 -5.38 12.39 15.42
C ILE A 337 -4.94 11.00 14.98
N GLY A 338 -4.90 10.05 15.91
CA GLY A 338 -4.63 8.65 15.60
C GLY A 338 -5.84 8.01 14.92
N VAL A 339 -5.64 7.27 13.84
CA VAL A 339 -6.65 6.39 13.24
C VAL A 339 -6.12 4.98 13.24
N TYR A 340 -6.76 4.10 14.00
CA TYR A 340 -6.30 2.73 14.17
C TYR A 340 -6.62 1.86 12.96
N PHE A 341 -5.60 1.24 12.39
CA PHE A 341 -5.73 0.14 11.46
C PHE A 341 -5.57 -1.18 12.22
N SER A 342 -6.63 -1.99 12.32
CA SER A 342 -6.62 -3.32 12.92
C SER A 342 -6.45 -4.39 11.83
N PRO A 343 -5.27 -5.02 11.68
CA PRO A 343 -5.06 -6.09 10.71
C PRO A 343 -6.01 -7.27 10.97
N ALA A 344 -6.27 -7.62 12.23
CA ALA A 344 -7.18 -8.70 12.59
C ALA A 344 -8.64 -8.37 12.20
N THR A 345 -9.10 -7.13 12.45
CA THR A 345 -10.44 -6.73 12.03
C THR A 345 -10.53 -6.73 10.51
N ARG A 346 -9.51 -6.22 9.81
CA ARG A 346 -9.42 -6.28 8.34
C ARG A 346 -9.48 -7.72 7.84
N ASN A 347 -8.76 -8.65 8.48
CA ASN A 347 -8.71 -10.03 8.03
C ASN A 347 -10.07 -10.76 8.12
N PHE A 348 -10.89 -10.44 9.12
CA PHE A 348 -12.11 -11.20 9.41
C PHE A 348 -13.42 -10.43 9.14
N HIS A 349 -13.34 -9.11 8.98
CA HIS A 349 -14.48 -8.20 8.81
C HIS A 349 -14.14 -7.06 7.82
N ALA A 350 -13.42 -7.40 6.74
CA ALA A 350 -12.88 -6.44 5.78
C ALA A 350 -13.91 -5.43 5.26
N LYS A 351 -15.08 -5.91 4.85
CA LYS A 351 -16.12 -5.10 4.21
C LYS A 351 -16.53 -3.90 5.07
N GLU A 352 -16.95 -4.13 6.31
CA GLU A 352 -17.40 -3.07 7.18
C GLU A 352 -16.23 -2.21 7.69
N PHE A 353 -15.09 -2.84 7.97
CA PHE A 353 -13.91 -2.17 8.51
C PHE A 353 -13.30 -1.20 7.50
N ILE A 354 -13.08 -1.62 6.26
CA ILE A 354 -12.42 -0.80 5.24
C ILE A 354 -13.29 0.40 4.83
N ALA A 355 -14.61 0.24 4.72
CA ALA A 355 -15.51 1.38 4.50
C ALA A 355 -15.45 2.38 5.68
N SER A 356 -15.38 1.88 6.91
CA SER A 356 -15.28 2.71 8.12
C SER A 356 -13.95 3.46 8.18
N TYR A 357 -12.86 2.75 7.93
CA TYR A 357 -11.49 3.27 7.95
C TYR A 357 -11.24 4.31 6.85
N ARG A 358 -11.63 4.01 5.60
CA ARG A 358 -11.54 4.94 4.46
C ARG A 358 -12.31 6.23 4.72
N GLY A 359 -13.58 6.11 5.12
CA GLY A 359 -14.40 7.30 5.36
C GLY A 359 -13.85 8.20 6.47
N VAL A 360 -13.28 7.65 7.55
CA VAL A 360 -12.59 8.46 8.58
C VAL A 360 -11.38 9.19 7.99
N LEU A 361 -10.50 8.51 7.27
CA LEU A 361 -9.30 9.14 6.71
C LEU A 361 -9.63 10.18 5.64
N ILE A 362 -10.64 9.94 4.81
CA ILE A 362 -11.12 10.91 3.83
C ILE A 362 -11.68 12.15 4.55
N LEU A 363 -12.51 11.98 5.60
CA LEU A 363 -12.97 13.11 6.42
C LEU A 363 -11.79 13.95 6.94
N LEU A 364 -10.75 13.31 7.49
CA LEU A 364 -9.58 14.02 8.01
C LEU A 364 -8.82 14.76 6.92
N MET A 365 -8.60 14.14 5.76
CA MET A 365 -7.96 14.79 4.61
C MET A 365 -8.75 15.99 4.10
N GLN A 366 -10.07 15.86 3.96
CA GLN A 366 -10.95 16.93 3.46
C GLN A 366 -11.23 18.04 4.48
N LYS A 367 -11.04 17.76 5.77
CA LYS A 367 -11.03 18.76 6.85
C LYS A 367 -9.64 19.32 7.14
N HIS A 368 -8.63 18.82 6.44
CA HIS A 368 -7.22 19.17 6.59
C HIS A 368 -6.71 19.05 8.03
N LEU A 369 -7.15 18.00 8.70
CA LEU A 369 -6.74 17.64 10.06
C LEU A 369 -5.55 16.70 9.97
N GLU A 370 -4.51 16.99 10.75
CA GLU A 370 -3.35 16.12 10.83
C GLU A 370 -3.71 14.77 11.47
N PHE A 371 -3.25 13.69 10.84
CA PHE A 371 -3.53 12.34 11.30
C PHE A 371 -2.31 11.45 11.23
N GLN A 372 -2.32 10.42 12.06
CA GLN A 372 -1.36 9.32 12.05
C GLN A 372 -2.14 8.01 11.97
N ILE A 373 -1.80 7.17 11.00
CA ILE A 373 -2.31 5.80 10.98
C ILE A 373 -1.54 5.00 12.03
N VAL A 374 -2.26 4.50 13.03
CA VAL A 374 -1.72 3.73 14.15
C VAL A 374 -2.03 2.26 13.91
N THR A 375 -1.07 1.39 14.16
CA THR A 375 -1.18 -0.06 13.97
C THR A 375 -0.70 -0.77 15.23
N PRO A 376 -0.93 -2.10 15.39
CA PRO A 376 -0.36 -2.83 16.52
C PRO A 376 1.16 -2.62 16.71
N ARG A 377 1.91 -2.43 15.62
CA ARG A 377 3.38 -2.20 15.66
C ARG A 377 3.78 -0.80 16.10
N THR A 378 2.88 0.17 16.04
CA THR A 378 3.18 1.60 16.25
C THR A 378 2.42 2.20 17.41
N LEU A 379 1.70 1.39 18.20
CA LEU A 379 0.99 1.85 19.40
C LEU A 379 1.95 2.54 20.40
N SER A 380 3.16 2.01 20.61
CA SER A 380 4.14 2.60 21.53
C SER A 380 4.65 3.97 21.08
N ASP A 381 4.65 4.21 19.77
CA ASP A 381 5.22 5.41 19.14
C ASP A 381 4.14 6.48 18.88
N PHE A 382 2.89 6.17 19.21
CA PHE A 382 1.79 7.11 19.08
C PHE A 382 1.78 8.10 20.25
N HIS A 383 1.90 9.39 19.92
CA HIS A 383 1.95 10.48 20.89
C HIS A 383 0.81 11.50 20.76
N GLY A 384 -0.19 11.20 19.92
CA GLY A 384 -1.40 12.02 19.81
C GLY A 384 -2.32 11.87 21.02
N LYS A 385 -3.20 12.86 21.24
CA LYS A 385 -4.14 12.87 22.37
C LYS A 385 -5.49 12.23 22.09
N THR A 386 -5.78 11.97 20.82
CA THR A 386 -7.04 11.34 20.38
C THR A 386 -6.74 10.14 19.50
N LEU A 387 -7.33 8.98 19.79
CA LEU A 387 -7.27 7.79 18.95
C LEU A 387 -8.68 7.38 18.52
N VAL A 388 -8.87 7.19 17.21
CA VAL A 388 -10.11 6.68 16.60
C VAL A 388 -9.97 5.19 16.33
N LEU A 389 -10.95 4.40 16.76
CA LEU A 389 -11.14 2.99 16.43
C LEU A 389 -12.32 2.85 15.46
N PRO A 390 -12.08 2.83 14.13
CA PRO A 390 -13.14 2.75 13.14
C PRO A 390 -13.70 1.33 13.00
N ASP A 391 -14.89 1.05 13.56
CA ASP A 391 -15.55 -0.27 13.57
C ASP A 391 -14.59 -1.43 13.86
N VAL A 392 -13.72 -1.24 14.86
CA VAL A 392 -12.71 -2.23 15.27
C VAL A 392 -13.38 -3.33 16.08
N ARG A 393 -13.33 -4.56 15.55
CA ARG A 393 -14.03 -5.73 16.11
C ARG A 393 -13.08 -6.72 16.78
N GLU A 394 -11.81 -6.66 16.42
CA GLU A 394 -10.78 -7.59 16.87
C GLU A 394 -9.62 -6.79 17.46
N LEU A 395 -9.28 -7.09 18.72
CA LEU A 395 -8.14 -6.56 19.48
C LEU A 395 -7.57 -7.68 20.34
N SER A 396 -6.24 -7.84 20.31
CA SER A 396 -5.52 -8.68 21.27
C SER A 396 -5.56 -8.11 22.68
N ASP A 397 -5.17 -8.91 23.67
CA ASP A 397 -5.11 -8.48 25.05
C ASP A 397 -4.05 -7.39 25.28
N ASP A 398 -2.95 -7.41 24.53
CA ASP A 398 -1.93 -6.36 24.57
C ASP A 398 -2.45 -5.03 24.02
N GLU A 399 -3.19 -5.07 22.90
CA GLU A 399 -3.85 -3.88 22.34
C GLU A 399 -4.89 -3.32 23.32
N LYS A 400 -5.74 -4.17 23.93
CA LYS A 400 -6.71 -3.73 24.94
C LYS A 400 -6.03 -3.11 26.16
N THR A 401 -4.96 -3.71 26.64
CA THR A 401 -4.15 -3.19 27.76
C THR A 401 -3.56 -1.84 27.41
N TRP A 402 -3.03 -1.67 26.20
CA TRP A 402 -2.49 -0.39 25.74
C TRP A 402 -3.59 0.68 25.67
N VAL A 403 -4.74 0.36 25.08
CA VAL A 403 -5.88 1.29 24.95
C VAL A 403 -6.42 1.71 26.33
N GLN A 404 -6.46 0.77 27.30
CA GLN A 404 -6.82 1.09 28.68
C GLN A 404 -5.83 2.09 29.31
N LYS A 405 -4.53 1.89 29.14
CA LYS A 405 -3.49 2.82 29.63
C LYS A 405 -3.60 4.20 28.97
N PHE A 406 -3.85 4.23 27.67
CA PHE A 406 -4.04 5.46 26.89
C PHE A 406 -5.18 6.31 27.49
N VAL A 407 -6.32 5.69 27.80
CA VAL A 407 -7.46 6.36 28.47
C VAL A 407 -7.12 6.78 29.90
N GLN A 408 -6.39 5.95 30.67
CA GLN A 408 -5.95 6.30 32.03
C GLN A 408 -5.02 7.53 32.06
N GLN A 409 -4.24 7.73 31.01
CA GLN A 409 -3.41 8.93 30.80
C GLN A 409 -4.22 10.17 30.39
N LYS A 410 -5.55 10.11 30.47
CA LYS A 410 -6.48 11.18 30.10
C LYS A 410 -6.52 11.50 28.60
N ASN A 411 -5.97 10.62 27.75
CA ASN A 411 -6.16 10.74 26.31
C ASN A 411 -7.56 10.26 25.91
N ARG A 412 -8.05 10.75 24.78
CA ARG A 412 -9.40 10.51 24.27
C ARG A 412 -9.44 9.34 23.30
N LEU A 413 -10.33 8.40 23.55
CA LEU A 413 -10.63 7.29 22.66
C LEU A 413 -12.00 7.53 22.01
N VAL A 414 -12.04 7.49 20.69
CA VAL A 414 -13.28 7.61 19.89
C VAL A 414 -13.54 6.27 19.23
N ILE A 415 -14.62 5.60 19.64
CA ILE A 415 -14.99 4.29 19.13
C ILE A 415 -16.21 4.47 18.23
N THR A 416 -16.17 3.94 17.01
CA THR A 416 -17.29 4.02 16.07
C THR A 416 -17.74 2.63 15.67
N GLY A 417 -19.05 2.42 15.50
CA GLY A 417 -19.59 1.09 15.22
C GLY A 417 -19.42 0.13 16.39
N THR A 418 -18.80 -1.02 16.14
CA THR A 418 -18.58 -2.07 17.15
C THR A 418 -17.52 -1.64 18.17
N ASP A 419 -17.77 -1.92 19.45
CA ASP A 419 -16.81 -1.70 20.53
C ASP A 419 -16.20 -3.04 21.01
N ALA A 420 -14.98 -3.33 20.58
CA ALA A 420 -14.20 -4.48 21.03
C ALA A 420 -13.30 -4.21 22.24
N THR A 421 -13.34 -3.01 22.82
CA THR A 421 -12.38 -2.56 23.84
C THR A 421 -12.71 -3.09 25.23
N GLY A 422 -14.00 -3.32 25.52
CA GLY A 422 -14.47 -3.71 26.86
C GLY A 422 -14.31 -2.62 27.93
N LEU A 423 -14.03 -1.38 27.55
CA LEU A 423 -13.82 -0.28 28.50
C LEU A 423 -15.14 0.20 29.12
N ALA A 424 -15.10 0.58 30.40
CA ALA A 424 -16.21 1.25 31.06
C ALA A 424 -16.50 2.64 30.46
N ALA A 425 -17.68 3.19 30.75
CA ALA A 425 -18.00 4.57 30.39
C ALA A 425 -17.10 5.56 31.16
N SER A 426 -16.59 6.57 30.46
CA SER A 426 -15.87 7.71 31.03
C SER A 426 -15.87 8.88 30.06
N ASP A 427 -15.57 10.09 30.53
CA ASP A 427 -15.49 11.30 29.70
C ASP A 427 -14.46 11.21 28.56
N GLN A 428 -13.50 10.28 28.68
CA GLN A 428 -12.44 10.07 27.72
C GLN A 428 -12.78 9.02 26.66
N VAL A 429 -13.90 8.31 26.80
CA VAL A 429 -14.34 7.28 25.85
C VAL A 429 -15.65 7.73 25.20
N VAL A 430 -15.53 8.27 23.98
CA VAL A 430 -16.68 8.69 23.17
C VAL A 430 -17.09 7.56 22.25
N ARG A 431 -18.38 7.24 22.22
CA ARG A 431 -18.93 6.13 21.44
C ARG A 431 -19.95 6.61 20.43
N PHE A 432 -19.77 6.19 19.19
CA PHE A 432 -20.74 6.35 18.11
C PHE A 432 -21.26 4.95 17.74
N PRO A 433 -22.50 4.58 18.15
CA PRO A 433 -23.05 3.26 17.84
C PRO A 433 -23.16 2.98 16.34
N ASN A 434 -23.41 4.03 15.55
CA ASN A 434 -23.27 4.00 14.10
C ASN A 434 -21.86 4.48 13.73
N CYS A 435 -21.30 3.99 12.62
CA CYS A 435 -19.98 4.45 12.18
C CYS A 435 -20.07 5.71 11.29
N PRO A 436 -19.60 6.90 11.74
CA PRO A 436 -19.61 8.13 10.94
C PRO A 436 -18.74 8.02 9.68
N GLY A 437 -17.59 7.34 9.77
CA GLY A 437 -16.73 7.06 8.62
C GLY A 437 -17.46 6.30 7.52
N ARG A 438 -18.05 5.14 7.84
CA ARG A 438 -18.85 4.37 6.89
C ARG A 438 -20.05 5.15 6.32
N ALA A 439 -20.73 5.93 7.15
CA ALA A 439 -21.83 6.77 6.67
C ALA A 439 -21.35 7.84 5.67
N TYR A 440 -20.15 8.39 5.89
CA TYR A 440 -19.55 9.36 4.98
C TYR A 440 -19.05 8.72 3.69
N GLU A 441 -18.41 7.55 3.76
CA GLU A 441 -18.03 6.77 2.58
C GLU A 441 -19.25 6.53 1.66
N GLN A 442 -20.38 6.11 2.24
CA GLN A 442 -21.65 5.93 1.52
C GLN A 442 -22.24 7.23 0.97
N ALA A 443 -21.97 8.38 1.61
CA ALA A 443 -22.38 9.66 1.06
C ALA A 443 -21.54 10.03 -0.17
N LEU A 444 -20.22 9.82 -0.10
CA LEU A 444 -19.30 10.05 -1.21
C LEU A 444 -19.60 9.14 -2.41
N GLU A 445 -19.91 7.87 -2.18
CA GLU A 445 -20.30 6.92 -3.24
C GLU A 445 -21.57 7.34 -3.98
N ARG A 446 -22.51 7.96 -3.26
CA ARG A 446 -23.76 8.43 -3.85
C ARG A 446 -23.58 9.71 -4.64
N ASP A 447 -22.86 10.67 -4.08
CA ASP A 447 -22.64 11.99 -4.68
C ASP A 447 -21.42 12.66 -4.07
N PHE A 448 -20.25 12.42 -4.67
CA PHE A 448 -18.99 12.98 -4.20
C PHE A 448 -18.99 14.52 -4.20
N GLU A 449 -19.62 15.15 -5.19
CA GLU A 449 -19.62 16.62 -5.34
C GLU A 449 -20.43 17.32 -4.24
N HIS A 450 -21.52 16.69 -3.77
CA HIS A 450 -22.40 17.28 -2.76
C HIS A 450 -22.24 16.68 -1.35
N ALA A 451 -21.40 15.65 -1.17
CA ALA A 451 -21.13 15.04 0.13
C ALA A 451 -20.42 16.01 1.09
N SER A 452 -21.18 16.58 2.02
CA SER A 452 -20.64 17.53 3.00
C SER A 452 -20.03 16.86 4.23
N THR A 453 -18.78 17.23 4.55
CA THR A 453 -18.12 16.84 5.81
C THR A 453 -18.88 17.31 7.06
N ALA A 454 -19.68 18.39 6.94
CA ALA A 454 -20.52 18.88 8.02
C ALA A 454 -21.63 17.90 8.44
N SER A 455 -21.96 16.93 7.58
CA SER A 455 -22.89 15.84 7.95
C SER A 455 -22.36 14.97 9.10
N GLN A 456 -21.04 15.00 9.36
CA GLN A 456 -20.39 14.25 10.43
C GLN A 456 -19.80 15.18 11.52
N GLN A 457 -20.42 16.36 11.74
CA GLN A 457 -19.87 17.37 12.64
C GLN A 457 -19.69 16.88 14.09
N GLU A 458 -20.64 16.11 14.64
CA GLU A 458 -20.53 15.56 15.99
C GLU A 458 -19.29 14.66 16.15
N PHE A 459 -19.00 13.86 15.12
CA PHE A 459 -17.78 13.06 15.09
C PHE A 459 -16.53 13.94 15.05
N LEU A 460 -16.50 14.93 14.17
CA LEU A 460 -15.37 15.87 14.06
C LEU A 460 -15.11 16.64 15.35
N ASP A 461 -16.16 17.10 16.03
CA ASP A 461 -16.07 17.80 17.31
C ASP A 461 -15.49 16.88 18.41
N ALA A 462 -15.81 15.58 18.37
CA ALA A 462 -15.28 14.61 19.32
C ALA A 462 -13.77 14.36 19.14
N LEU A 463 -13.18 14.62 17.96
CA LEU A 463 -11.76 14.36 17.71
C LEU A 463 -10.84 15.39 18.39
N GLY A 464 -11.35 16.59 18.62
CA GLY A 464 -10.52 17.76 18.92
C GLY A 464 -9.79 18.26 17.67
N LYS A 465 -8.96 19.29 17.85
CA LYS A 465 -8.14 19.88 16.79
C LYS A 465 -6.78 20.26 17.34
N SER A 466 -5.74 20.09 16.51
CA SER A 466 -4.44 20.70 16.75
C SER A 466 -4.52 22.17 16.37
N ASP A 467 -4.03 23.04 17.25
CA ASP A 467 -3.85 24.45 16.92
C ASP A 467 -2.43 24.74 16.38
N VAL A 468 -1.56 23.72 16.27
CA VAL A 468 -0.17 23.89 15.83
C VAL A 468 -0.10 24.26 14.34
N VAL A 469 -0.89 23.59 13.50
CA VAL A 469 -1.01 23.86 12.07
C VAL A 469 -2.47 23.82 11.69
N ARG A 470 -2.96 24.88 11.03
CA ARG A 470 -4.30 24.96 10.47
C ARG A 470 -4.23 25.23 8.98
N ILE A 471 -4.91 24.41 8.20
CA ILE A 471 -5.05 24.59 6.75
C ILE A 471 -6.49 25.00 6.44
N GLU A 472 -6.64 26.08 5.69
CA GLU A 472 -7.90 26.50 5.08
C GLU A 472 -7.80 26.20 3.58
N ALA A 473 -8.46 25.15 3.14
CA ALA A 473 -8.51 24.73 1.74
C ALA A 473 -9.88 24.12 1.38
N PRO A 474 -10.19 23.98 0.08
CA PRO A 474 -11.36 23.23 -0.37
C PRO A 474 -11.23 21.73 -0.11
N PRO A 475 -12.35 21.01 0.14
CA PRO A 475 -12.35 19.59 0.51
C PRO A 475 -11.86 18.65 -0.61
N HIS A 476 -11.72 19.14 -1.85
CA HIS A 476 -11.15 18.36 -2.94
C HIS A 476 -9.61 18.31 -2.94
N ILE A 477 -8.97 19.00 -1.99
CA ILE A 477 -7.52 18.91 -1.77
C ILE A 477 -7.26 17.90 -0.65
N ALA A 478 -6.59 16.79 -0.96
CA ALA A 478 -6.05 15.91 0.07
C ALA A 478 -4.79 16.53 0.66
N THR A 479 -4.67 16.49 1.99
CA THR A 479 -3.53 17.10 2.70
C THR A 479 -2.86 16.13 3.66
N SER A 480 -1.55 16.27 3.79
CA SER A 480 -0.75 15.63 4.83
C SER A 480 0.16 16.68 5.47
N ILE A 481 0.36 16.57 6.78
CA ILE A 481 1.18 17.50 7.56
C ILE A 481 2.26 16.67 8.26
N ALA A 482 3.48 17.19 8.32
CA ALA A 482 4.58 16.52 9.01
C ALA A 482 5.70 17.48 9.38
N ARG A 483 6.44 17.13 10.43
CA ARG A 483 7.76 17.68 10.73
C ARG A 483 8.84 16.82 10.09
N THR A 484 9.81 17.46 9.45
CA THR A 484 11.00 16.80 8.88
C THR A 484 12.23 17.03 9.76
N PRO A 485 13.31 16.21 9.63
CA PRO A 485 14.49 16.29 10.51
C PRO A 485 15.30 17.58 10.38
N ASP A 486 15.07 18.37 9.34
CA ASP A 486 15.61 19.73 9.17
C ASP A 486 14.83 20.79 9.97
N GLY A 487 13.84 20.38 10.78
CA GLY A 487 13.07 21.24 11.68
C GLY A 487 11.81 21.83 11.05
N HIS A 488 11.67 21.75 9.73
CA HIS A 488 10.55 22.33 9.01
C HIS A 488 9.22 21.65 9.32
N ILE A 489 8.16 22.47 9.37
CA ILE A 489 6.77 22.01 9.30
C ILE A 489 6.39 22.03 7.83
N ASN A 490 6.02 20.88 7.28
CA ASN A 490 5.66 20.70 5.88
C ASN A 490 4.18 20.36 5.75
N CYS A 491 3.52 20.98 4.79
CA CYS A 491 2.16 20.66 4.38
C CYS A 491 2.18 20.23 2.91
N PHE A 492 1.70 19.03 2.63
CA PHE A 492 1.61 18.45 1.29
C PHE A 492 0.18 18.55 0.80
N PHE A 493 0.00 18.96 -0.47
CA PHE A 493 -1.31 19.19 -1.08
C PHE A 493 -1.42 18.42 -2.39
N ALA A 494 -2.43 17.56 -2.49
CA ALA A 494 -2.82 16.90 -3.73
C ALA A 494 -4.22 17.39 -4.15
N ASN A 495 -4.30 18.09 -5.27
CA ASN A 495 -5.56 18.63 -5.79
C ASN A 495 -6.21 17.62 -6.73
N PHE A 496 -7.45 17.24 -6.43
CA PHE A 496 -8.26 16.37 -7.27
C PHE A 496 -9.50 17.08 -7.85
N SER A 497 -9.66 18.38 -7.60
CA SER A 497 -10.79 19.17 -8.09
C SER A 497 -10.95 19.07 -9.61
N GLY A 498 -12.17 18.75 -10.05
CA GLY A 498 -12.54 18.75 -11.47
C GLY A 498 -12.06 17.55 -12.27
N LEU A 499 -11.25 16.65 -11.70
CA LEU A 499 -10.90 15.39 -12.37
C LEU A 499 -12.15 14.55 -12.63
N ARG A 500 -12.16 13.86 -13.77
CA ARG A 500 -13.21 12.89 -14.13
C ARG A 500 -12.56 11.72 -14.86
N GLY A 501 -12.81 10.50 -14.40
CA GLY A 501 -12.30 9.27 -14.98
C GLY A 501 -12.68 9.15 -16.46
N GLY A 502 -11.72 8.75 -17.29
CA GLY A 502 -11.89 8.55 -18.73
C GLY A 502 -12.29 9.81 -19.52
N SER A 503 -12.23 11.00 -18.90
CA SER A 503 -12.77 12.23 -19.50
C SER A 503 -11.93 13.47 -19.26
N ASN A 504 -11.61 13.82 -18.02
CA ASN A 504 -10.88 15.06 -17.72
C ASN A 504 -9.71 14.80 -16.76
N PRO A 505 -8.46 14.81 -17.25
CA PRO A 505 -7.29 14.65 -16.39
C PRO A 505 -6.73 15.98 -15.87
N VAL A 506 -7.36 17.11 -16.18
CA VAL A 506 -6.86 18.44 -15.81
C VAL A 506 -7.65 18.97 -14.63
N GLN A 507 -6.96 19.20 -13.52
CA GLN A 507 -7.52 19.78 -12.31
C GLN A 507 -7.98 21.23 -12.52
N ILE A 508 -9.01 21.61 -11.77
CA ILE A 508 -9.37 23.02 -11.57
C ILE A 508 -8.43 23.59 -10.49
N PRO A 509 -7.62 24.62 -10.80
CA PRO A 509 -6.73 25.24 -9.81
C PRO A 509 -7.51 25.79 -8.62
N GLN A 510 -7.03 25.50 -7.41
CA GLN A 510 -7.64 26.01 -6.18
C GLN A 510 -6.90 27.25 -5.69
N ILE A 511 -7.67 28.29 -5.34
CA ILE A 511 -7.17 29.59 -4.88
C ILE A 511 -7.60 29.85 -3.44
N GLY A 512 -6.94 30.81 -2.78
CA GLY A 512 -7.29 31.22 -1.42
C GLY A 512 -6.90 30.22 -0.34
N VAL A 513 -6.04 29.24 -0.66
CA VAL A 513 -5.51 28.30 0.31
C VAL A 513 -4.61 29.02 1.30
N LYS A 514 -4.81 28.78 2.60
CA LYS A 514 -4.00 29.37 3.67
C LYS A 514 -3.44 28.29 4.59
N VAL A 515 -2.23 28.52 5.08
CA VAL A 515 -1.61 27.74 6.15
C VAL A 515 -1.32 28.68 7.30
N THR A 516 -1.85 28.37 8.48
CA THR A 516 -1.51 29.06 9.73
C THR A 516 -0.69 28.14 10.60
N VAL A 517 0.45 28.63 11.08
CA VAL A 517 1.35 27.89 11.97
C VAL A 517 1.43 28.64 13.30
N GLN A 518 1.24 27.93 14.41
CA GLN A 518 1.48 28.46 15.75
C GLN A 518 2.99 28.59 15.97
N SER A 519 3.50 29.82 15.99
CA SER A 519 4.92 30.11 16.17
C SER A 519 5.15 31.54 16.66
N LYS A 520 6.06 31.69 17.61
CA LYS A 520 6.51 32.98 18.16
C LYS A 520 7.66 33.62 17.37
N ALA A 521 8.31 32.86 16.51
CA ALA A 521 9.41 33.30 15.65
C ALA A 521 9.05 33.08 14.18
N GLY A 522 9.94 33.44 13.24
CA GLY A 522 9.87 33.14 11.80
C GLY A 522 8.62 33.63 11.04
N GLU A 523 8.81 34.43 9.99
CA GLU A 523 7.73 34.86 9.07
C GLU A 523 7.96 34.36 7.64
N GLU A 524 8.89 33.44 7.47
CA GLU A 524 9.32 32.92 6.18
C GLU A 524 8.78 31.50 5.98
N GLY A 525 8.28 31.28 4.77
CA GLY A 525 7.89 29.97 4.29
C GLY A 525 8.15 29.88 2.80
N TYR A 526 7.99 28.69 2.26
CA TYR A 526 8.15 28.46 0.83
C TYR A 526 7.02 27.59 0.33
N ALA A 527 6.61 27.82 -0.91
CA ALA A 527 5.73 26.93 -1.65
C ALA A 527 6.47 26.36 -2.87
N LEU A 528 6.41 25.05 -3.04
CA LEU A 528 6.89 24.33 -4.21
C LEU A 528 5.69 23.76 -4.97
N PRO A 529 5.21 24.43 -6.04
CA PRO A 529 4.20 23.86 -6.93
C PRO A 529 4.73 22.61 -7.64
N PHE A 530 3.85 21.64 -7.94
CA PHE A 530 4.21 20.44 -8.67
C PHE A 530 4.83 20.76 -10.04
N LEU A 531 6.03 20.22 -10.29
CA LEU A 531 6.88 20.51 -11.46
C LEU A 531 7.24 22.00 -11.63
N GLY A 532 7.13 22.80 -10.58
CA GLY A 532 7.58 24.19 -10.50
C GLY A 532 8.85 24.33 -9.67
N THR A 533 9.22 25.58 -9.39
CA THR A 533 10.35 25.94 -8.53
C THR A 533 9.86 26.46 -7.18
N PRO A 534 10.67 26.37 -6.11
CA PRO A 534 10.33 26.97 -4.81
C PRO A 534 10.07 28.48 -4.93
N GLN A 535 9.01 28.95 -4.29
CA GLN A 535 8.61 30.35 -4.23
C GLN A 535 8.64 30.80 -2.77
N PRO A 536 9.41 31.86 -2.41
CA PRO A 536 9.39 32.40 -1.06
C PRO A 536 8.03 33.04 -0.76
N LEU A 537 7.56 32.86 0.46
CA LEU A 537 6.33 33.42 1.00
C LEU A 537 6.64 34.16 2.30
N HIS A 538 6.03 35.34 2.44
CA HIS A 538 6.04 36.08 3.70
C HIS A 538 4.70 35.91 4.40
N GLY A 539 4.75 35.43 5.63
CA GLY A 539 3.58 35.21 6.47
C GLY A 539 3.13 36.49 7.17
N ILE A 540 1.84 36.58 7.46
CA ILE A 540 1.25 37.66 8.25
C ILE A 540 1.15 37.18 9.69
N ARG A 541 1.89 37.82 10.59
CA ARG A 541 1.89 37.49 12.02
C ARG A 541 0.63 38.01 12.71
N ASN A 542 -0.01 37.15 13.49
CA ASN A 542 -1.11 37.46 14.38
C ASN A 542 -0.82 36.86 15.76
N GLN A 543 -0.29 37.67 16.68
CA GLN A 543 0.15 37.24 18.01
C GLN A 543 1.13 36.06 17.94
N ASP A 544 0.73 34.89 18.45
CA ASP A 544 1.53 33.66 18.51
C ASP A 544 1.34 32.76 17.28
N SER A 545 0.82 33.31 16.18
CA SER A 545 0.58 32.58 14.93
C SER A 545 1.06 33.36 13.71
N VAL A 546 1.37 32.64 12.63
CA VAL A 546 1.74 33.22 11.34
C VAL A 546 0.90 32.57 10.25
N THR A 547 0.23 33.37 9.44
CA THR A 547 -0.63 32.89 8.34
C THR A 547 0.02 33.18 6.99
N PHE A 548 0.15 32.15 6.16
CA PHE A 548 0.67 32.22 4.80
C PHE A 548 -0.46 32.01 3.80
N SER A 549 -0.57 32.90 2.81
CA SER A 549 -1.43 32.70 1.66
C SER A 549 -0.64 31.98 0.58
N LEU A 550 -1.10 30.80 0.15
CA LEU A 550 -0.42 30.03 -0.88
C LEU A 550 -0.78 30.54 -2.28
N PRO A 551 0.14 30.43 -3.25
CA PRO A 551 -0.18 30.55 -4.67
C PRO A 551 -1.26 29.54 -5.09
N PRO A 552 -1.92 29.74 -6.24
CA PRO A 552 -2.90 28.79 -6.76
C PRO A 552 -2.31 27.37 -6.86
N ILE A 553 -3.00 26.39 -6.27
CA ILE A 553 -2.61 24.97 -6.34
C ILE A 553 -3.28 24.35 -7.57
N ALA A 554 -2.51 24.21 -8.65
CA ALA A 554 -3.00 23.60 -9.89
C ALA A 554 -3.15 22.08 -9.74
N LYS A 555 -2.04 21.32 -9.65
CA LYS A 555 -2.07 19.85 -9.44
C LYS A 555 -1.74 19.45 -8.01
N GLY A 556 -0.66 19.98 -7.47
CA GLY A 556 -0.23 19.73 -6.11
C GLY A 556 0.84 20.73 -5.71
N ALA A 557 1.15 20.78 -4.42
CA ALA A 557 2.18 21.66 -3.88
C ALA A 557 2.72 21.12 -2.57
N VAL A 558 3.91 21.55 -2.19
CA VAL A 558 4.43 21.43 -0.82
C VAL A 558 4.66 22.82 -0.27
N PHE A 559 4.11 23.11 0.89
CA PHE A 559 4.48 24.26 1.70
C PHE A 559 5.42 23.82 2.81
N TRP A 560 6.46 24.60 3.11
CA TRP A 560 7.18 24.43 4.37
C TRP A 560 7.45 25.76 5.05
N TYR A 561 7.30 25.73 6.37
CA TYR A 561 7.58 26.84 7.26
C TYR A 561 9.00 26.72 7.81
N VAL A 562 9.74 27.82 7.78
CA VAL A 562 11.09 27.90 8.34
C VAL A 562 11.02 28.58 9.70
N SER A 563 11.20 27.80 10.76
CA SER A 563 11.42 28.39 12.08
C SER A 563 12.81 29.00 12.12
N GLN A 564 12.90 30.31 12.31
CA GLN A 564 14.15 30.93 12.72
C GLN A 564 14.32 30.63 14.22
N GLU A 565 15.24 29.71 14.56
CA GLU A 565 15.72 29.55 15.93
C GLU A 565 16.68 30.68 16.32
#